data_AF-A0A7Y1XCV3-F1
#
_entry.id   AF-A0A7Y1XCV3-F1
#
_cell.length_a   1.000
_cell.length_b   1.000
_cell.length_c   1.000
_cell.angle_alpha   90.00
_cell.angle_beta   90.00
_cell.angle_gamma   90.00
#
_symmetry.space_group_name_H-M   'P 1'
#
loop_
_entity.id
_entity.type
_entity.pdbx_description
1 polymer ?
#
loop_
_entity_poly.entity_id
_entity_poly.type
_entity_poly.pdbx_seq_one_letter_code
_entity_poly.pdbx_strand_id
1 'polypeptide(L)'
;GTGEGDGEGGRLVITSKTERAIRQQALDHIFGKIKRSGAGNHRSKGVGIGDEHTGEFRSYQFGDALEKVSITESLRNAQINHGVNDFNLTEDDLVVEETLHKSQMSTVLMIDISHSMILYGEDRITPAKKVAMALSELITTRYPKDTIDILVFGNDAWPIKIKDLPYLKVGPYHTNTVAGLQLAMDMLRRKRNTNKQIFMITDGKPSCLRLPTGEYYKNSNGLDPYITNKCYAMAQQARRLHIPITTFMIAQDPYLMQFVREFTQANRGKAFYTGLQGLGEMIFEDYETNRKKRIKG
;
A
#
# COMPACT_ATOMS: atom_id res chain seq x y z
N GLY A 1 16.46 39.59 47.80
CA GLY A 1 16.73 38.47 46.89
C GLY A 1 15.77 37.36 47.21
N THR A 2 14.83 37.10 46.31
CA THR A 2 13.94 35.93 46.32
C THR A 2 13.58 35.67 44.86
N GLY A 3 14.17 34.63 44.28
CA GLY A 3 13.82 34.14 42.96
C GLY A 3 12.80 33.02 43.10
N GLU A 4 11.67 33.18 42.42
CA GLU A 4 10.73 32.09 42.12
C GLU A 4 10.87 31.79 40.63
N GLY A 5 11.35 30.59 40.32
CA GLY A 5 11.23 30.01 39.00
C GLY A 5 10.20 28.90 39.09
N ASP A 6 9.07 29.08 38.41
CA ASP A 6 8.13 28.00 38.13
C ASP A 6 7.91 27.92 36.63
N GLY A 7 8.26 26.75 36.09
CA GLY A 7 8.24 26.44 34.67
C GLY A 7 6.83 26.15 34.18
N GLU A 8 6.36 26.97 33.23
CA GLU A 8 5.22 26.61 32.39
C GLU A 8 5.67 25.65 31.29
N GLY A 9 5.12 24.44 31.32
CA GLY A 9 5.24 23.45 30.25
C GLY A 9 4.71 24.00 28.94
N GLY A 10 5.63 24.44 28.08
CA GLY A 10 5.36 24.86 26.72
C GLY A 10 4.63 23.75 25.97
N ARG A 11 3.35 23.95 25.73
CA ARG A 11 2.53 23.09 24.87
C ARG A 11 3.17 23.13 23.48
N LEU A 12 3.89 22.07 23.11
CA LEU A 12 4.56 21.94 21.83
C LEU A 12 3.51 22.04 20.71
N VAL A 13 3.36 23.23 20.12
CA VAL A 13 2.47 23.46 19.00
C VAL A 13 3.12 22.80 17.79
N ILE A 14 2.56 21.67 17.36
CA ILE A 14 3.01 20.95 16.17
C ILE A 14 2.89 21.91 14.99
N THR A 15 4.04 22.27 14.39
CA THR A 15 4.07 23.14 13.21
C THR A 15 3.61 22.36 11.97
N SER A 16 3.12 23.06 10.94
CA SER A 16 2.74 22.43 9.66
C SER A 16 3.90 21.65 9.00
N LYS A 17 5.15 22.06 9.25
CA LYS A 17 6.35 21.33 8.82
C LYS A 17 6.52 20.02 9.59
N THR A 18 6.35 20.05 10.90
CA THR A 18 6.42 18.86 11.77
C THR A 18 5.31 17.87 11.45
N GLU A 19 4.07 18.35 11.26
CA GLU A 19 2.93 17.53 10.86
C GLU A 19 3.16 16.85 9.50
N ARG A 20 3.72 17.57 8.52
CA ARG A 20 4.08 17.01 7.22
C ARG A 20 5.17 15.95 7.35
N ALA A 21 6.19 16.17 8.18
CA ALA A 21 7.26 15.20 8.41
C ALA A 21 6.74 13.93 9.11
N ILE A 22 5.86 14.07 10.11
CA ILE A 22 5.20 12.94 10.78
C ILE A 22 4.34 12.14 9.80
N ARG A 23 3.53 12.81 8.97
CA ARG A 23 2.73 12.15 7.93
C ARG A 23 3.62 11.41 6.93
N GLN A 24 4.69 12.06 6.47
CA GLN A 24 5.64 11.43 5.57
C GLN A 24 6.29 10.21 6.21
N GLN A 25 6.68 10.29 7.48
CA GLN A 25 7.30 9.19 8.21
C GLN A 25 6.32 8.04 8.48
N ALA A 26 5.06 8.34 8.79
CA ALA A 26 3.99 7.36 8.94
C ALA A 26 3.76 6.65 7.60
N LEU A 27 3.64 7.38 6.50
CA LEU A 27 3.58 6.83 5.15
C LEU A 27 4.82 5.98 4.85
N ASP A 28 6.03 6.49 5.09
CA ASP A 28 7.27 5.75 4.83
C ASP A 28 7.38 4.47 5.65
N HIS A 29 6.82 4.42 6.86
CA HIS A 29 6.78 3.21 7.66
C HIS A 29 5.76 2.18 7.11
N ILE A 30 4.68 2.64 6.47
CA ILE A 30 3.68 1.81 5.79
C ILE A 30 4.27 1.25 4.49
N PHE A 31 4.83 2.13 3.66
CA PHE A 31 5.27 1.85 2.30
C PHE A 31 6.71 1.33 2.20
N GLY A 32 7.61 1.77 3.07
CA GLY A 32 9.00 1.32 3.11
C GLY A 32 9.15 -0.15 3.47
N LYS A 33 8.15 -0.74 4.15
CA LYS A 33 8.12 -2.18 4.43
C LYS A 33 7.52 -3.02 3.30
N ILE A 34 6.66 -2.44 2.46
CA ILE A 34 6.11 -3.12 1.27
C ILE A 34 7.24 -3.45 0.29
N LYS A 35 8.27 -2.60 0.22
CA LYS A 35 9.52 -2.88 -0.50
C LYS A 35 10.31 -4.08 0.06
N ARG A 36 10.19 -4.37 1.36
CA ARG A 36 10.89 -5.48 2.02
C ARG A 36 10.13 -6.80 1.96
N SER A 37 8.80 -6.79 1.92
CA SER A 37 7.99 -8.02 1.74
C SER A 37 7.97 -8.51 0.29
N GLY A 38 8.25 -7.64 -0.69
CA GLY A 38 8.59 -8.05 -2.06
C GLY A 38 9.98 -8.71 -2.18
N ALA A 39 10.86 -8.51 -1.20
CA ALA A 39 12.11 -9.27 -1.05
C ALA A 39 11.85 -10.58 -0.28
N GLY A 40 10.81 -11.31 -0.68
CA GLY A 40 10.45 -12.62 -0.16
C GLY A 40 11.15 -13.73 -0.93
N ASN A 41 12.36 -14.09 -0.48
CA ASN A 41 12.94 -15.45 -0.45
C ASN A 41 12.62 -16.44 -1.61
N HIS A 42 12.72 -16.01 -2.87
CA HIS A 42 12.89 -16.94 -3.98
C HIS A 42 14.30 -16.80 -4.55
N ARG A 43 15.16 -17.78 -4.27
CA ARG A 43 16.13 -18.21 -5.28
C ARG A 43 15.29 -18.63 -6.49
N SER A 44 15.14 -17.77 -7.49
CA SER A 44 14.60 -18.20 -8.77
C SER A 44 15.61 -19.20 -9.36
N LYS A 45 15.26 -20.48 -9.36
CA LYS A 45 15.96 -21.52 -10.13
C LYS A 45 15.51 -21.48 -11.60
N GLY A 46 15.40 -20.28 -12.16
CA GLY A 46 14.94 -20.06 -13.52
C GLY A 46 15.60 -18.84 -14.09
N VAL A 47 16.30 -19.04 -15.20
CA VAL A 47 16.90 -18.02 -16.05
C VAL A 47 15.76 -17.16 -16.61
N GLY A 48 15.42 -16.10 -15.89
CA GLY A 48 14.52 -15.07 -16.35
C GLY A 48 15.35 -13.89 -16.81
N ILE A 49 15.37 -13.66 -18.12
CA ILE A 49 15.96 -12.49 -18.77
C ILE A 49 15.18 -11.26 -18.26
N GLY A 50 15.72 -10.58 -17.26
CA GLY A 50 15.15 -9.38 -16.66
C GLY A 50 15.71 -8.15 -17.33
N ASP A 51 14.93 -7.59 -18.25
CA ASP A 51 15.33 -6.60 -19.25
C ASP A 51 15.31 -5.13 -18.76
N GLU A 52 15.91 -4.85 -17.59
CA GLU A 52 16.24 -3.45 -17.23
C GLU A 52 17.58 -3.38 -16.49
N HIS A 53 18.60 -3.05 -17.29
CA HIS A 53 19.94 -2.61 -16.90
C HIS A 53 19.85 -1.41 -15.93
N THR A 54 20.46 -1.53 -14.74
CA THR A 54 20.43 -0.43 -13.76
C THR A 54 21.64 0.50 -13.90
N GLY A 55 22.65 0.09 -14.66
CA GLY A 55 23.92 0.83 -14.79
C GLY A 55 24.78 0.81 -13.53
N GLU A 56 24.37 0.10 -12.47
CA GLU A 56 25.24 -0.12 -11.30
C GLU A 56 26.11 -1.35 -11.55
N PHE A 57 27.42 -1.14 -11.40
CA PHE A 57 28.45 -2.13 -11.64
C PHE A 57 29.10 -2.55 -10.33
N ARG A 58 29.42 -3.83 -10.19
CA ARG A 58 30.25 -4.34 -9.10
C ARG A 58 31.29 -5.33 -9.61
N SER A 59 32.34 -5.54 -8.82
CA SER A 59 33.33 -6.58 -9.09
C SER A 59 32.65 -7.95 -9.10
N TYR A 60 33.07 -8.78 -10.04
CA TYR A 60 32.68 -10.19 -10.15
C TYR A 60 33.04 -10.95 -8.87
N GLN A 61 32.18 -11.88 -8.48
CA GLN A 61 32.43 -12.83 -7.40
C GLN A 61 32.19 -14.25 -7.90
N PHE A 62 32.97 -15.18 -7.37
CA PHE A 62 32.84 -16.59 -7.71
C PHE A 62 31.40 -17.09 -7.52
N GLY A 63 30.79 -17.57 -8.62
CA GLY A 63 29.40 -18.04 -8.66
C GLY A 63 28.41 -17.08 -9.34
N ASP A 64 28.86 -15.89 -9.75
CA ASP A 64 28.05 -15.00 -10.59
C ASP A 64 27.80 -15.59 -11.98
N ALA A 65 26.61 -15.32 -12.53
CA ALA A 65 26.25 -15.79 -13.86
C ALA A 65 27.04 -15.01 -14.92
N LEU A 66 27.74 -15.74 -15.80
CA LEU A 66 28.56 -15.15 -16.88
C LEU A 66 27.77 -14.23 -17.81
N GLU A 67 26.47 -14.50 -18.00
CA GLU A 67 25.56 -13.68 -18.81
C GLU A 67 25.38 -12.25 -18.27
N LYS A 68 25.75 -11.99 -17.01
CA LYS A 68 25.65 -10.66 -16.36
C LYS A 68 26.97 -9.89 -16.36
N VAL A 69 28.03 -10.45 -16.92
CA VAL A 69 29.33 -9.80 -17.00
C VAL A 69 29.29 -8.74 -18.11
N SER A 70 29.56 -7.48 -17.73
CA SER A 70 29.72 -6.39 -18.68
C SER A 70 31.10 -6.49 -19.32
N ILE A 71 31.16 -7.03 -20.55
CA ILE A 71 32.42 -7.17 -21.29
C ILE A 71 33.08 -5.79 -21.48
N THR A 72 32.30 -4.76 -21.80
CA THR A 72 32.82 -3.41 -22.06
C THR A 72 33.49 -2.79 -20.82
N GLU A 73 32.84 -2.86 -19.65
CA GLU A 73 33.46 -2.33 -18.42
C GLU A 73 34.60 -3.22 -17.92
N SER A 74 34.52 -4.54 -18.14
CA SER A 74 35.61 -5.45 -17.78
C SER A 74 36.87 -5.18 -18.62
N LEU A 75 36.71 -4.93 -19.92
CA LEU A 75 37.82 -4.54 -20.81
C LEU A 75 38.40 -3.18 -20.42
N ARG A 76 37.55 -2.23 -20.02
CA ARG A 76 38.01 -0.93 -19.52
C ARG A 76 38.83 -1.07 -18.25
N ASN A 77 38.38 -1.89 -17.30
CA ASN A 77 39.13 -2.17 -16.07
C ASN A 77 40.47 -2.84 -16.36
N ALA A 78 40.50 -3.84 -17.24
CA ALA A 78 41.74 -4.50 -17.65
C ALA A 78 42.75 -3.52 -18.26
N GLN A 79 42.30 -2.59 -19.11
CA GLN A 79 43.17 -1.55 -19.67
C GLN A 79 43.72 -0.59 -18.61
N ILE A 80 42.92 -0.28 -17.58
CA ILE A 80 43.34 0.57 -16.46
C ILE A 80 44.39 -0.17 -15.59
N ASN A 81 44.18 -1.46 -15.32
CA ASN A 81 45.02 -2.24 -14.41
C ASN A 81 46.30 -2.79 -15.06
N HIS A 82 46.25 -3.14 -16.34
CA HIS A 82 47.33 -3.84 -17.04
C HIS A 82 47.95 -3.04 -18.20
N GLY A 83 47.36 -1.90 -18.56
CA GLY A 83 47.86 -1.03 -19.63
C GLY A 83 47.44 -1.47 -21.04
N VAL A 84 47.79 -0.66 -22.03
CA VAL A 84 47.27 -0.79 -23.42
C VAL A 84 48.14 -1.71 -24.30
N ASN A 85 49.40 -1.92 -23.91
CA ASN A 85 50.40 -2.58 -24.76
C ASN A 85 50.42 -4.10 -24.66
N ASP A 86 49.87 -4.67 -23.58
CA ASP A 86 49.78 -6.12 -23.39
C ASP A 86 48.39 -6.46 -22.83
N PHE A 87 47.57 -7.15 -23.64
CA PHE A 87 46.19 -7.42 -23.27
C PHE A 87 46.14 -8.59 -22.29
N ASN A 88 45.98 -8.28 -21.01
CA ASN A 88 45.76 -9.25 -19.95
C ASN A 88 44.43 -8.96 -19.26
N LEU A 89 43.54 -9.95 -19.19
CA LEU A 89 42.23 -9.86 -18.53
C LEU A 89 42.19 -10.89 -17.41
N THR A 90 42.08 -10.42 -16.18
CA THR A 90 42.03 -11.26 -14.97
C THR A 90 40.63 -11.28 -14.37
N GLU A 91 40.38 -12.19 -13.42
CA GLU A 91 39.10 -12.27 -12.71
C GLU A 91 38.79 -10.97 -11.94
N ASP A 92 39.84 -10.28 -11.45
CA ASP A 92 39.73 -9.01 -10.73
C ASP A 92 39.26 -7.84 -11.62
N ASP A 93 39.41 -7.98 -12.95
CA ASP A 93 38.95 -7.00 -13.93
C ASP A 93 37.47 -7.20 -14.29
N LEU A 94 36.90 -8.38 -13.99
CA LEU A 94 35.53 -8.69 -14.38
C LEU A 94 34.52 -7.86 -13.59
N VAL A 95 33.63 -7.22 -14.34
CA VAL A 95 32.57 -6.37 -13.82
C VAL A 95 31.23 -7.02 -14.11
N VAL A 96 30.43 -7.20 -13.07
CA VAL A 96 29.05 -7.69 -13.17
C VAL A 96 28.11 -6.50 -13.08
N GLU A 97 27.15 -6.45 -14.00
CA GLU A 97 26.07 -5.49 -13.92
C GLU A 97 24.99 -5.98 -12.95
N GLU A 98 24.66 -5.15 -11.96
CA GLU A 98 23.59 -5.46 -11.02
C GLU A 98 22.22 -5.18 -11.66
N THR A 99 21.47 -6.25 -11.93
CA THR A 99 20.04 -6.13 -12.20
C THR A 99 19.28 -6.05 -10.87
N LEU A 100 19.01 -4.85 -10.36
CA LEU A 100 18.00 -4.71 -9.31
C LEU A 100 16.63 -4.99 -9.94
N HIS A 101 16.00 -6.10 -9.56
CA HIS A 101 14.56 -6.25 -9.73
C HIS A 101 13.85 -5.21 -8.85
N LYS A 102 13.72 -3.97 -9.36
CA LYS A 102 12.71 -3.04 -8.86
C LYS A 102 11.37 -3.56 -9.34
N SER A 103 10.80 -4.46 -8.56
CA SER A 103 9.50 -5.05 -8.81
C SER A 103 8.43 -3.95 -8.71
N GLN A 104 8.10 -3.36 -9.86
CA GLN A 104 7.08 -2.33 -10.03
C GLN A 104 5.74 -2.80 -9.42
N MET A 105 5.09 -1.96 -8.62
CA MET A 105 3.86 -2.29 -7.91
C MET A 105 2.62 -1.76 -8.65
N SER A 106 1.58 -2.58 -8.73
CA SER A 106 0.24 -2.14 -9.12
C SER A 106 -0.68 -2.02 -7.90
N THR A 107 -1.16 -0.81 -7.64
CA THR A 107 -2.03 -0.50 -6.51
C THR A 107 -3.43 -0.14 -7.01
N VAL A 108 -4.46 -0.72 -6.38
CA VAL A 108 -5.82 -0.19 -6.48
C VAL A 108 -6.20 0.49 -5.17
N LEU A 109 -6.60 1.75 -5.24
CA LEU A 109 -7.18 2.50 -4.12
C LEU A 109 -8.71 2.48 -4.24
N MET A 110 -9.39 1.87 -3.28
CA MET A 110 -10.85 1.85 -3.19
C MET A 110 -11.34 2.70 -2.03
N ILE A 111 -12.36 3.53 -2.31
CA ILE A 111 -12.89 4.51 -1.37
C ILE A 111 -14.38 4.30 -1.19
N ASP A 112 -14.80 4.15 0.07
CA ASP A 112 -16.19 4.06 0.47
C ASP A 112 -16.89 5.42 0.32
N ILE A 113 -18.01 5.43 -0.39
CA ILE A 113 -18.87 6.62 -0.58
C ILE A 113 -20.31 6.37 -0.09
N SER A 114 -20.48 5.35 0.75
CA SER A 114 -21.75 5.02 1.38
C SER A 114 -22.22 6.12 2.34
N HIS A 115 -23.50 6.07 2.69
CA HIS A 115 -24.11 7.04 3.58
C HIS A 115 -23.50 6.98 4.99
N SER A 116 -22.95 5.85 5.43
CA SER A 116 -22.33 5.72 6.76
C SER A 116 -21.08 6.57 6.95
N MET A 117 -20.45 6.99 5.85
CA MET A 117 -19.32 7.93 5.85
C MET A 117 -19.69 9.36 6.30
N ILE A 118 -20.98 9.69 6.45
CA ILE A 118 -21.46 10.97 7.01
C ILE A 118 -22.49 10.79 8.14
N LEU A 119 -22.78 9.54 8.53
CA LEU A 119 -23.79 9.27 9.55
C LEU A 119 -23.29 9.65 10.94
N TYR A 120 -24.25 9.96 11.82
CA TYR A 120 -24.04 10.32 13.23
C TYR A 120 -23.30 11.64 13.45
N GLY A 121 -23.35 12.56 12.48
CA GLY A 121 -22.71 13.88 12.60
C GLY A 121 -21.19 13.86 12.42
N GLU A 122 -20.63 12.72 12.02
CA GLU A 122 -19.20 12.56 11.77
C GLU A 122 -18.91 12.59 10.27
N ASP A 123 -18.15 13.58 9.81
CA ASP A 123 -17.64 13.64 8.45
C ASP A 123 -16.38 12.75 8.31
N ARG A 124 -16.58 11.50 7.88
CA ARG A 124 -15.50 10.54 7.60
C ARG A 124 -14.99 10.64 6.16
N ILE A 125 -15.81 11.18 5.24
CA ILE A 125 -15.42 11.31 3.83
C ILE A 125 -14.34 12.36 3.62
N THR A 126 -14.34 13.47 4.38
CA THR A 126 -13.29 14.49 4.30
C THR A 126 -11.91 13.96 4.70
N PRO A 127 -11.72 13.29 5.86
CA PRO A 127 -10.44 12.64 6.17
C PRO A 127 -10.10 11.55 5.17
N ALA A 128 -11.06 10.75 4.68
CA ALA A 128 -10.83 9.75 3.64
C ALA A 128 -10.25 10.36 2.35
N LYS A 129 -10.80 11.49 1.87
CA LYS A 129 -10.28 12.23 0.70
C LYS A 129 -8.84 12.69 0.92
N LYS A 130 -8.53 13.24 2.09
CA LYS A 130 -7.16 13.68 2.43
C LYS A 130 -6.17 12.51 2.40
N VAL A 131 -6.54 11.37 2.97
CA VAL A 131 -5.72 10.14 2.92
C VAL A 131 -5.55 9.69 1.48
N ALA A 132 -6.63 9.56 0.71
CA ALA A 132 -6.59 9.13 -0.69
C ALA A 132 -5.70 10.02 -1.57
N MET A 133 -5.79 11.34 -1.42
CA MET A 133 -4.97 12.30 -2.13
C MET A 133 -3.48 12.17 -1.74
N ALA A 134 -3.19 12.08 -0.44
CA ALA A 134 -1.82 11.91 0.04
C ALA A 134 -1.19 10.59 -0.46
N LEU A 135 -1.96 9.50 -0.45
CA LEU A 135 -1.53 8.19 -0.97
C LEU A 135 -1.27 8.24 -2.47
N SER A 136 -2.18 8.86 -3.22
CA SER A 136 -2.05 8.98 -4.68
C SER A 136 -0.81 9.79 -5.03
N GLU A 137 -0.64 10.96 -4.39
CA GLU A 137 0.52 11.82 -4.60
C GLU A 137 1.83 11.12 -4.24
N LEU A 138 1.88 10.42 -3.10
CA LEU A 138 3.07 9.67 -2.70
C LEU A 138 3.47 8.61 -3.74
N ILE A 139 2.50 7.84 -4.23
CA ILE A 139 2.75 6.80 -5.22
C ILE A 139 3.25 7.41 -6.53
N THR A 140 2.55 8.42 -7.05
CA THR A 140 2.88 9.02 -8.36
C THR A 140 4.18 9.81 -8.34
N THR A 141 4.54 10.44 -7.22
CA THR A 141 5.77 11.25 -7.13
C THR A 141 7.00 10.44 -6.74
N ARG A 142 6.89 9.54 -5.77
CA ARG A 142 8.04 8.83 -5.22
C ARG A 142 8.35 7.52 -5.95
N TYR A 143 7.35 6.94 -6.62
CA TYR A 143 7.45 5.65 -7.28
C TYR A 143 6.96 5.76 -8.74
N PRO A 144 7.69 6.45 -9.62
CA PRO A 144 7.23 6.79 -10.97
C PRO A 144 7.00 5.57 -11.89
N LYS A 145 7.55 4.39 -11.53
CA LYS A 145 7.31 3.13 -12.24
C LYS A 145 6.13 2.32 -11.68
N ASP A 146 5.56 2.74 -10.56
CA ASP A 146 4.39 2.10 -9.97
C ASP A 146 3.11 2.68 -10.58
N THR A 147 2.03 1.89 -10.56
CA THR A 147 0.73 2.30 -11.07
C THR A 147 -0.29 2.39 -9.94
N ILE A 148 -1.13 3.42 -9.97
CA ILE A 148 -2.30 3.53 -9.11
C ILE A 148 -3.56 3.64 -9.96
N ASP A 149 -4.53 2.77 -9.71
CA ASP A 149 -5.90 2.94 -10.17
C ASP A 149 -6.82 3.23 -8.99
N ILE A 150 -7.88 4.00 -9.21
CA ILE A 150 -8.80 4.41 -8.15
C ILE A 150 -10.22 3.97 -8.51
N LEU A 151 -10.95 3.46 -7.52
CA LEU A 151 -12.37 3.19 -7.61
C LEU A 151 -13.10 3.69 -6.37
N VAL A 152 -14.39 3.91 -6.52
CA VAL A 152 -15.30 4.15 -5.39
C VAL A 152 -16.30 3.01 -5.30
N PHE A 153 -16.83 2.77 -4.10
CA PHE A 153 -17.87 1.79 -3.90
C PHE A 153 -18.97 2.29 -2.95
N GLY A 154 -20.20 1.95 -3.33
CA GLY A 154 -21.44 2.16 -2.58
C GLY A 154 -22.33 0.93 -2.77
N ASN A 155 -23.50 1.07 -3.41
CA ASN A 155 -24.29 -0.11 -3.82
C ASN A 155 -23.56 -0.93 -4.90
N ASP A 156 -22.87 -0.22 -5.80
CA ASP A 156 -21.98 -0.76 -6.84
C ASP A 156 -20.59 -0.14 -6.71
N ALA A 157 -19.66 -0.57 -7.57
CA ALA A 157 -18.31 -0.02 -7.64
C ALA A 157 -17.98 0.42 -9.07
N TRP A 158 -17.25 1.53 -9.21
CA TRP A 158 -16.79 2.05 -10.50
C TRP A 158 -15.46 2.81 -10.39
N PRO A 159 -14.65 2.83 -11.45
CA PRO A 159 -13.38 3.55 -11.45
C PRO A 159 -13.57 5.07 -11.52
N ILE A 160 -12.63 5.81 -10.95
CA ILE A 160 -12.54 7.28 -11.03
C ILE A 160 -11.11 7.71 -11.36
N LYS A 161 -10.90 8.99 -11.71
CA LYS A 161 -9.56 9.55 -11.90
C LYS A 161 -9.07 10.23 -10.62
N ILE A 162 -7.76 10.35 -10.46
CA ILE A 162 -7.13 11.06 -9.33
C ILE A 162 -7.68 12.48 -9.16
N LYS A 163 -7.88 13.19 -10.27
CA LYS A 163 -8.44 14.56 -10.27
C LYS A 163 -9.87 14.67 -9.70
N ASP A 164 -10.59 13.55 -9.62
CA ASP A 164 -11.96 13.51 -9.11
C ASP A 164 -12.01 13.36 -7.58
N LEU A 165 -10.89 12.97 -6.94
CA LEU A 165 -10.79 12.75 -5.49
C LEU A 165 -11.29 13.93 -4.63
N PRO A 166 -10.92 15.20 -4.90
CA PRO A 166 -11.38 16.32 -4.08
C PRO A 166 -12.90 16.52 -4.13
N TYR A 167 -13.51 16.12 -5.24
CA TYR A 167 -14.93 16.33 -5.54
C TYR A 167 -15.80 15.14 -5.15
N LEU A 168 -15.22 14.09 -4.54
CA LEU A 168 -15.99 12.95 -4.07
C LEU A 168 -17.05 13.38 -3.05
N LYS A 169 -18.25 12.88 -3.29
CA LYS A 169 -19.42 13.05 -2.45
C LYS A 169 -19.93 11.68 -2.05
N VAL A 170 -20.42 11.60 -0.82
CA VAL A 170 -21.20 10.46 -0.37
C VAL A 170 -22.57 10.48 -1.05
N GLY A 171 -23.11 9.31 -1.32
CA GLY A 171 -24.47 9.15 -1.83
C GLY A 171 -25.38 8.44 -0.83
N PRO A 172 -26.68 8.31 -1.13
CA PRO A 172 -27.62 7.48 -0.38
C PRO A 172 -27.38 5.99 -0.69
N TYR A 173 -26.14 5.55 -0.54
CA TYR A 173 -25.68 4.21 -0.86
C TYR A 173 -25.45 3.41 0.42
N HIS A 174 -25.60 2.10 0.31
CA HIS A 174 -25.09 1.15 1.26
C HIS A 174 -23.62 0.81 0.93
N THR A 175 -23.04 -0.12 1.67
CA THR A 175 -21.63 -0.47 1.60
C THR A 175 -21.46 -1.87 1.02
N ASN A 176 -21.23 -1.95 -0.29
CA ASN A 176 -20.98 -3.21 -1.00
C ASN A 176 -19.47 -3.44 -1.20
N THR A 177 -18.81 -3.82 -0.11
CA THR A 177 -17.37 -4.12 -0.11
C THR A 177 -17.01 -5.24 -1.09
N VAL A 178 -17.91 -6.21 -1.28
CA VAL A 178 -17.71 -7.32 -2.23
C VAL A 178 -17.60 -6.81 -3.67
N ALA A 179 -18.49 -5.91 -4.09
CA ALA A 179 -18.40 -5.30 -5.42
C ALA A 179 -17.11 -4.48 -5.61
N GLY A 180 -16.70 -3.72 -4.59
CA GLY A 180 -15.44 -2.97 -4.60
C GLY A 180 -14.22 -3.88 -4.78
N LEU A 181 -14.15 -4.95 -3.99
CA LEU A 181 -13.07 -5.94 -4.07
C LEU A 181 -13.05 -6.70 -5.39
N GLN A 182 -14.20 -7.08 -5.91
CA GLN A 182 -14.31 -7.75 -7.21
C GLN A 182 -13.74 -6.85 -8.31
N LEU A 183 -14.17 -5.59 -8.38
CA LEU A 183 -13.68 -4.63 -9.36
C LEU A 183 -12.17 -4.38 -9.19
N ALA A 184 -11.67 -4.23 -7.96
CA ALA A 184 -10.24 -4.04 -7.72
C ALA A 184 -9.40 -5.21 -8.22
N MET A 185 -9.81 -6.45 -7.92
CA MET A 185 -9.11 -7.63 -8.41
C MET A 185 -9.18 -7.73 -9.94
N ASP A 186 -10.28 -7.34 -10.57
CA ASP A 186 -10.41 -7.30 -12.02
C ASP A 186 -9.53 -6.22 -12.67
N MET A 187 -9.33 -5.08 -12.02
CA MET A 187 -8.36 -4.06 -12.43
C MET A 187 -6.93 -4.58 -12.31
N LEU A 188 -6.58 -5.18 -11.17
CA LEU A 188 -5.25 -5.74 -10.91
C LEU A 188 -4.91 -6.94 -11.80
N ARG A 189 -5.89 -7.77 -12.16
CA ARG A 189 -5.70 -8.90 -13.09
C ARG A 189 -5.19 -8.45 -14.45
N ARG A 190 -5.60 -7.27 -14.92
CA ARG A 190 -5.18 -6.68 -16.21
C ARG A 190 -3.77 -6.08 -16.19
N LYS A 191 -3.15 -5.94 -15.02
CA LYS A 191 -1.79 -5.41 -14.88
C LYS A 191 -0.74 -6.50 -15.09
N ARG A 192 0.32 -6.15 -15.82
CA ARG A 192 1.47 -7.03 -16.12
C ARG A 192 2.37 -7.25 -14.90
N ASN A 193 2.38 -6.28 -13.99
CA ASN A 193 3.15 -6.31 -12.75
C ASN A 193 2.76 -7.52 -11.90
N THR A 194 3.76 -8.24 -11.38
CA THR A 194 3.54 -9.37 -10.47
C THR A 194 3.09 -8.90 -9.09
N ASN A 195 3.67 -7.79 -8.60
CA ASN A 195 3.33 -7.19 -7.32
C ASN A 195 2.04 -6.38 -7.43
N LYS A 196 1.05 -6.76 -6.63
CA LYS A 196 -0.29 -6.19 -6.64
C LYS A 196 -0.73 -5.92 -5.20
N GLN A 197 -1.45 -4.83 -4.97
CA GLN A 197 -2.01 -4.54 -3.65
C GLN A 197 -3.30 -3.72 -3.74
N ILE A 198 -4.11 -3.79 -2.70
CA ILE A 198 -5.33 -3.00 -2.54
C ILE A 198 -5.23 -2.15 -1.30
N PHE A 199 -5.55 -0.86 -1.44
CA PHE A 199 -5.83 0.03 -0.31
C PHE A 199 -7.30 0.32 -0.24
N MET A 200 -7.90 0.04 0.92
CA MET A 200 -9.31 0.25 1.17
C MET A 200 -9.51 1.32 2.23
N ILE A 201 -10.25 2.38 1.92
CA ILE A 201 -10.66 3.39 2.88
C ILE A 201 -12.16 3.24 3.13
N THR A 202 -12.55 2.98 4.37
CA THR A 202 -13.95 2.72 4.77
C THR A 202 -14.14 3.01 6.26
N ASP A 203 -15.38 3.10 6.71
CA ASP A 203 -15.74 3.10 8.13
C ASP A 203 -15.94 1.67 8.70
N GLY A 204 -15.87 0.64 7.84
CA GLY A 204 -15.85 -0.77 8.24
C GLY A 204 -17.22 -1.45 8.34
N LYS A 205 -18.30 -0.84 7.84
CA LYS A 205 -19.66 -1.40 7.96
C LYS A 205 -20.22 -1.93 6.63
N PRO A 206 -19.90 -3.17 6.20
CA PRO A 206 -20.54 -3.74 5.03
C PRO A 206 -22.03 -3.93 5.27
N SER A 207 -22.86 -3.51 4.30
CA SER A 207 -24.33 -3.46 4.46
C SER A 207 -25.09 -3.82 3.18
N CYS A 208 -24.40 -4.17 2.10
CA CYS A 208 -25.02 -4.51 0.82
C CYS A 208 -24.27 -5.62 0.08
N LEU A 209 -25.03 -6.46 -0.63
CA LEU A 209 -24.56 -7.42 -1.62
C LEU A 209 -25.42 -7.34 -2.87
N ARG A 210 -24.81 -7.59 -4.03
CA ARG A 210 -25.54 -7.86 -5.26
C ARG A 210 -25.71 -9.37 -5.43
N LEU A 211 -26.96 -9.82 -5.51
CA LEU A 211 -27.31 -11.23 -5.66
C LEU A 211 -27.16 -11.67 -7.14
N PRO A 212 -27.04 -12.99 -7.41
CA PRO A 212 -27.01 -13.50 -8.79
C PRO A 212 -28.24 -13.14 -9.62
N THR A 213 -29.39 -12.93 -8.97
CA THR A 213 -30.64 -12.46 -9.58
C THR A 213 -30.55 -11.03 -10.11
N GLY A 214 -29.52 -10.27 -9.73
CA GLY A 214 -29.35 -8.86 -10.03
C GLY A 214 -29.88 -7.92 -8.95
N GLU A 215 -30.64 -8.44 -8.00
CA GLU A 215 -31.20 -7.67 -6.87
C GLU A 215 -30.14 -7.36 -5.81
N TYR A 216 -30.40 -6.31 -5.00
CA TYR A 216 -29.55 -5.97 -3.87
C TYR A 216 -30.12 -6.52 -2.57
N TYR A 217 -29.34 -7.35 -1.88
CA TYR A 217 -29.56 -7.67 -0.48
C TYR A 217 -28.96 -6.56 0.38
N LYS A 218 -29.76 -5.93 1.24
CA LYS A 218 -29.34 -4.79 2.05
C LYS A 218 -29.73 -5.02 3.50
N ASN A 219 -28.77 -4.86 4.40
CA ASN A 219 -29.02 -4.81 5.84
C ASN A 219 -28.10 -3.77 6.47
N SER A 220 -28.68 -2.64 6.87
CA SER A 220 -27.96 -1.57 7.56
C SER A 220 -27.93 -1.74 9.08
N ASN A 221 -28.61 -2.76 9.63
CA ASN A 221 -28.69 -3.01 11.06
C ASN A 221 -27.53 -3.92 11.49
N GLY A 222 -26.56 -3.35 12.20
CA GLY A 222 -25.39 -4.07 12.69
C GLY A 222 -24.51 -4.65 11.56
N LEU A 223 -23.76 -5.70 11.90
CA LEU A 223 -22.95 -6.48 10.97
C LEU A 223 -23.71 -7.76 10.64
N ASP A 224 -24.33 -7.80 9.47
CA ASP A 224 -25.08 -8.95 9.00
C ASP A 224 -24.13 -10.12 8.68
N PRO A 225 -24.27 -11.30 9.33
CA PRO A 225 -23.40 -12.45 9.11
C PRO A 225 -23.37 -12.94 7.65
N TYR A 226 -24.48 -12.82 6.91
CA TYR A 226 -24.51 -13.19 5.50
C TYR A 226 -23.61 -12.27 4.67
N ILE A 227 -23.65 -10.96 4.94
CA ILE A 227 -22.84 -9.96 4.25
C ILE A 227 -21.37 -10.05 4.65
N THR A 228 -21.08 -10.13 5.95
CA THR A 228 -19.69 -10.18 6.44
C THR A 228 -18.98 -11.44 5.97
N ASN A 229 -19.64 -12.61 5.97
CA ASN A 229 -19.06 -13.85 5.47
C ASN A 229 -18.67 -13.77 3.99
N LYS A 230 -19.44 -13.05 3.15
CA LYS A 230 -19.07 -12.82 1.75
C LYS A 230 -17.85 -11.90 1.63
N CYS A 231 -17.74 -10.89 2.50
CA CYS A 231 -16.56 -10.02 2.56
C CYS A 231 -15.31 -10.82 2.97
N TYR A 232 -15.41 -11.69 3.97
CA TYR A 232 -14.30 -12.56 4.41
C TYR A 232 -13.89 -13.55 3.32
N ALA A 233 -14.84 -14.16 2.61
CA ALA A 233 -14.55 -15.04 1.48
C ALA A 233 -13.77 -14.30 0.39
N MET A 234 -14.15 -13.04 0.12
CA MET A 234 -13.46 -12.20 -0.86
C MET A 234 -12.05 -11.80 -0.41
N ALA A 235 -11.86 -11.49 0.88
CA ALA A 235 -10.54 -11.25 1.47
C ALA A 235 -9.61 -12.48 1.34
N GLN A 236 -10.15 -13.69 1.56
CA GLN A 236 -9.41 -14.94 1.36
C GLN A 236 -9.08 -15.18 -0.11
N GLN A 237 -9.99 -14.84 -1.03
CA GLN A 237 -9.74 -14.93 -2.46
C GLN A 237 -8.59 -14.00 -2.90
N ALA A 238 -8.62 -12.73 -2.49
CA ALA A 238 -7.52 -11.79 -2.73
C ALA A 238 -6.19 -12.33 -2.18
N ARG A 239 -6.21 -12.94 -0.99
CA ARG A 239 -5.02 -13.59 -0.40
C ARG A 239 -4.50 -14.75 -1.26
N ARG A 240 -5.36 -15.63 -1.76
CA ARG A 240 -4.95 -16.74 -2.66
C ARG A 240 -4.31 -16.21 -3.96
N LEU A 241 -4.70 -15.01 -4.39
CA LEU A 241 -4.13 -14.31 -5.53
C LEU A 241 -2.87 -13.49 -5.19
N HIS A 242 -2.35 -13.60 -3.96
CA HIS A 242 -1.23 -12.82 -3.45
C HIS A 242 -1.44 -11.30 -3.52
N ILE A 243 -2.69 -10.85 -3.32
CA ILE A 243 -3.07 -9.44 -3.27
C ILE A 243 -3.30 -9.05 -1.79
N PRO A 244 -2.29 -8.49 -1.10
CA PRO A 244 -2.47 -7.91 0.23
C PRO A 244 -3.45 -6.73 0.18
N ILE A 245 -4.32 -6.66 1.17
CA ILE A 245 -5.27 -5.58 1.40
C ILE A 245 -4.82 -4.83 2.64
N THR A 246 -4.64 -3.51 2.49
CA THR A 246 -4.44 -2.60 3.61
C THR A 246 -5.70 -1.76 3.80
N THR A 247 -6.31 -1.89 4.98
CA THR A 247 -7.55 -1.17 5.32
C THR A 247 -7.22 0.06 6.16
N PHE A 248 -7.68 1.22 5.72
CA PHE A 248 -7.69 2.48 6.47
C PHE A 248 -9.11 2.71 6.98
N MET A 249 -9.34 2.33 8.24
CA MET A 249 -10.61 2.49 8.93
C MET A 249 -10.70 3.90 9.53
N ILE A 250 -11.67 4.69 9.07
CA ILE A 250 -11.92 6.07 9.54
C ILE A 250 -13.03 6.08 10.60
N ALA A 251 -12.91 5.25 11.64
CA ALA A 251 -13.87 5.17 12.74
C ALA A 251 -13.21 4.54 13.99
N GLN A 252 -13.78 4.83 15.16
CA GLN A 252 -13.36 4.27 16.45
C GLN A 252 -14.39 3.33 17.07
N ASP A 253 -15.42 2.94 16.32
CA ASP A 253 -16.47 2.02 16.81
C ASP A 253 -15.87 0.62 17.06
N PRO A 254 -15.85 0.13 18.33
CA PRO A 254 -15.27 -1.17 18.66
C PRO A 254 -15.90 -2.35 17.93
N TYR A 255 -17.19 -2.27 17.60
CA TYR A 255 -17.92 -3.32 16.90
C TYR A 255 -17.50 -3.39 15.43
N LEU A 256 -17.33 -2.25 14.76
CA LEU A 256 -16.83 -2.20 13.38
C LEU A 256 -15.35 -2.59 13.31
N MET A 257 -14.57 -2.29 14.35
CA MET A 257 -13.17 -2.73 14.44
C MET A 257 -13.05 -4.26 14.45
N GLN A 258 -14.00 -4.97 15.06
CA GLN A 258 -13.99 -6.45 15.06
C GLN A 258 -14.14 -7.01 13.64
N PHE A 259 -15.04 -6.45 12.83
CA PHE A 259 -15.17 -6.84 11.43
C PHE A 259 -13.86 -6.60 10.67
N VAL A 260 -13.30 -5.39 10.76
CA VAL A 260 -12.06 -5.02 10.06
C VAL A 260 -10.90 -5.91 10.49
N ARG A 261 -10.83 -6.27 11.77
CA ARG A 261 -9.85 -7.21 12.30
C ARG A 261 -9.95 -8.58 11.66
N GLU A 262 -11.14 -9.18 11.67
CA GLU A 262 -11.38 -10.50 11.08
C GLU A 262 -11.14 -10.50 9.57
N PHE A 263 -11.57 -9.43 8.89
CA PHE A 263 -11.31 -9.23 7.46
C PHE A 263 -9.81 -9.15 7.16
N THR A 264 -9.06 -8.39 7.95
CA THR A 264 -7.62 -8.24 7.82
C THR A 264 -6.90 -9.56 8.09
N GLN A 265 -7.35 -10.32 9.09
CA GLN A 265 -6.81 -11.66 9.39
C GLN A 265 -7.10 -12.66 8.25
N ALA A 266 -8.30 -12.61 7.66
CA ALA A 266 -8.67 -13.46 6.53
C ALA A 266 -7.77 -13.22 5.31
N ASN A 267 -7.44 -11.95 5.04
CA ASN A 267 -6.50 -11.58 3.98
C ASN A 267 -5.01 -11.77 4.36
N ARG A 268 -4.67 -11.80 5.67
CA ARG A 268 -3.31 -11.57 6.20
C ARG A 268 -2.74 -10.21 5.78
N GLY A 269 -3.61 -9.21 5.78
CA GLY A 269 -3.30 -7.84 5.39
C GLY A 269 -2.89 -6.97 6.58
N LYS A 270 -3.08 -5.66 6.41
CA LYS A 270 -2.80 -4.64 7.43
C LYS A 270 -4.03 -3.77 7.68
N ALA A 271 -4.18 -3.29 8.91
CA ALA A 271 -5.23 -2.34 9.27
C ALA A 271 -4.63 -1.11 9.97
N PHE A 272 -5.11 0.06 9.55
CA PHE A 272 -4.85 1.35 10.14
C PHE A 272 -6.16 1.91 10.65
N TYR A 273 -6.24 2.18 11.94
CA TYR A 273 -7.39 2.82 12.54
C TYR A 273 -7.04 4.29 12.78
N THR A 274 -7.76 5.18 12.12
CA THR A 274 -7.54 6.63 12.19
C THR A 274 -8.74 7.31 12.87
N GLY A 275 -8.47 8.28 13.73
CA GLY A 275 -9.52 9.19 14.21
C GLY A 275 -10.01 10.18 13.14
N LEU A 276 -11.02 10.98 13.46
CA LEU A 276 -11.55 12.01 12.55
C LEU A 276 -10.53 13.10 12.22
N GLN A 277 -9.49 13.30 13.06
CA GLN A 277 -8.38 14.20 12.78
C GLN A 277 -7.44 13.70 11.66
N GLY A 278 -7.66 12.50 11.12
CA GLY A 278 -6.89 11.90 10.03
C GLY A 278 -5.65 11.12 10.51
N LEU A 279 -4.59 11.11 9.69
CA LEU A 279 -3.39 10.28 9.90
C LEU A 279 -2.54 10.63 11.15
N GLY A 280 -2.91 11.64 11.93
CA GLY A 280 -2.12 12.11 13.09
C GLY A 280 -2.10 11.15 14.27
N GLU A 281 -3.16 10.36 14.46
CA GLU A 281 -3.22 9.29 15.46
C GLU A 281 -3.62 7.99 14.78
N MET A 282 -2.68 7.03 14.69
CA MET A 282 -2.93 5.74 14.04
C MET A 282 -2.62 4.57 14.96
N ILE A 283 -3.56 3.63 15.04
CA ILE A 283 -3.29 2.29 15.57
C ILE A 283 -2.98 1.39 14.36
N PHE A 284 -1.83 0.72 14.41
CA PHE A 284 -1.37 -0.21 13.38
C PHE A 284 -1.50 -1.65 13.85
N GLU A 285 -2.23 -2.46 13.08
CA GLU A 285 -2.29 -3.91 13.23
C GLU A 285 -1.76 -4.60 11.97
N ASP A 286 -0.73 -5.44 12.15
CA ASP A 286 -0.07 -6.22 11.11
C ASP A 286 -0.20 -7.72 11.42
N TYR A 287 -0.96 -8.41 10.58
CA TYR A 287 -1.23 -9.85 10.72
C TYR A 287 -0.28 -10.72 9.91
N GLU A 288 0.57 -10.12 9.05
CA GLU A 288 1.66 -10.82 8.39
C GLU A 288 2.78 -11.13 9.39
N THR A 289 3.04 -10.20 10.32
CA THR A 289 4.11 -10.30 11.33
C THR A 289 3.62 -10.43 12.78
N ASN A 290 2.30 -10.57 13.00
CA ASN A 290 1.66 -10.59 14.32
C ASN A 290 2.11 -9.43 15.23
N ARG A 291 2.16 -8.19 14.69
CA ARG A 291 2.58 -7.00 15.43
C ARG A 291 1.45 -5.98 15.56
N LYS A 292 1.19 -5.54 16.80
CA LYS A 292 0.36 -4.36 17.10
C LYS A 292 1.26 -3.24 17.60
N LYS A 293 1.12 -2.03 17.03
CA LYS A 293 1.83 -0.83 17.50
C LYS A 293 0.92 0.39 17.46
N ARG A 294 0.96 1.20 18.51
CA ARG A 294 0.35 2.54 18.49
C ARG A 294 1.37 3.51 17.91
N ILE A 295 1.03 4.17 16.80
CA ILE A 295 1.85 5.20 16.17
C ILE A 295 1.26 6.54 16.62
N LYS A 296 1.96 7.21 17.53
CA LYS A 296 1.65 8.59 17.90
C LYS A 296 2.46 9.50 16.98
N GLY A 297 1.75 10.39 16.28
CA GLY A 297 2.35 11.55 15.61
C GLY A 297 2.78 12.60 16.61
#